data_AF-A0A1E5UTA8-F1
#
_entry.id   AF-A0A1E5UTA8-F1
#
_cell.length_a   1.000
_cell.length_b   1.000
_cell.length_c   1.000
_cell.angle_alpha   90.00
_cell.angle_beta   90.00
_cell.angle_gamma   90.00
#
_symmetry.space_group_name_H-M   'P 1'
#
loop_
_entity.id
_entity.type
_entity.pdbx_description
1 polymer ?
#
loop_
_entity_poly.entity_id
_entity_poly.type
_entity_poly.pdbx_seq_one_letter_code
_entity_poly.pdbx_strand_id
1 'polypeptide(L)'
;LWAIHHSAEVWTDPSKFIPERFLCKEFHFQGTDDFEFMPFSAGRRICLRLPLATRMLHALLGSLLHHFEWTLPQDAMENGQDMSEKLGLTMSMATPLQAI
;
A
#
# COMPACT_ATOMS: atom_id res chain seq x y z
N LEU A 1 3.14 2.92 -13.04
CA LEU A 1 2.53 2.20 -11.89
C LEU A 1 1.52 3.09 -11.19
N TRP A 2 1.93 4.23 -10.63
CA TRP A 2 1.01 5.18 -9.96
C TRP A 2 -0.26 5.50 -10.77
N ALA A 3 -0.11 5.88 -12.05
CA ALA A 3 -1.25 6.20 -12.92
C ALA A 3 -2.20 5.02 -13.18
N ILE A 4 -1.68 3.78 -13.19
CA ILE A 4 -2.49 2.56 -13.36
C ILE A 4 -3.30 2.31 -12.09
N HIS A 5 -2.65 2.43 -10.93
CA HIS A 5 -3.29 2.27 -9.62
C HIS A 5 -4.27 3.38 -9.27
N HIS A 6 -4.22 4.53 -9.96
CA HIS A 6 -5.12 5.67 -9.76
C HIS A 6 -6.04 5.94 -10.95
N SER A 7 -6.14 5.02 -11.92
CA SER A 7 -7.05 5.18 -13.05
C SER A 7 -8.50 5.15 -12.58
N ALA A 8 -9.24 6.24 -12.80
CA ALA A 8 -10.67 6.33 -12.49
C ALA A 8 -11.54 5.43 -13.39
N GLU A 9 -11.01 4.94 -14.51
CA GLU A 9 -11.69 3.98 -15.38
C GLU A 9 -11.73 2.57 -14.75
N VAL A 10 -10.76 2.26 -13.89
CA VAL A 10 -10.58 0.95 -13.27
C VAL A 10 -11.01 0.96 -11.80
N TRP A 11 -10.65 2.02 -11.08
CA TRP A 11 -10.82 2.11 -9.63
C TRP A 11 -11.86 3.16 -9.26
N THR A 12 -12.91 2.74 -8.55
CA THR A 12 -13.83 3.67 -7.90
C THR A 12 -13.10 4.44 -6.80
N ASP A 13 -13.29 5.75 -6.74
CA ASP A 13 -12.60 6.65 -5.80
C ASP A 13 -11.10 6.33 -5.66
N PRO A 14 -10.29 6.50 -6.73
CA PRO A 14 -8.90 6.04 -6.78
C PRO A 14 -7.99 6.74 -5.76
N SER A 15 -8.36 7.94 -5.31
CA SER A 15 -7.61 8.71 -4.30
C SER A 15 -7.95 8.33 -2.85
N LYS A 16 -8.95 7.47 -2.61
CA LYS A 16 -9.34 7.05 -1.27
C LYS A 16 -8.72 5.71 -0.91
N PHE A 17 -8.18 5.62 0.30
CA PHE A 17 -7.76 4.35 0.89
C PHE A 17 -9.00 3.53 1.30
N ILE A 18 -9.32 2.49 0.53
CA ILE A 18 -10.46 1.60 0.78
C ILE A 18 -9.97 0.15 0.67
N PRO A 19 -9.51 -0.49 1.76
CA PRO A 19 -9.02 -1.87 1.76
C PRO A 19 -10.06 -2.89 1.27
N GLU A 20 -11.34 -2.65 1.54
CA GLU A 20 -12.44 -3.57 1.29
C GLU A 20 -12.63 -3.87 -0.20
N ARG A 21 -12.14 -2.99 -1.10
CA ARG A 21 -12.17 -3.22 -2.55
C ARG A 21 -11.42 -4.49 -2.97
N PHE A 22 -10.50 -4.96 -2.15
CA PHE A 22 -9.72 -6.18 -2.38
C PHE A 22 -10.38 -7.45 -1.81
N LEU A 23 -11.53 -7.35 -1.15
CA LEU A 23 -12.25 -8.52 -0.58
C LEU A 23 -13.20 -9.19 -1.58
N CYS A 24 -13.73 -8.44 -2.55
CA CYS A 24 -14.78 -8.91 -3.46
C CYS A 24 -14.25 -9.64 -4.71
N LYS A 25 -12.96 -9.52 -5.02
CA LYS A 25 -12.29 -10.09 -6.20
C LYS A 25 -10.94 -10.64 -5.78
N GLU A 26 -10.54 -11.79 -6.30
CA GLU A 26 -9.16 -12.26 -6.11
C GLU A 26 -8.21 -11.37 -6.92
N PHE A 27 -7.27 -10.73 -6.23
CA PHE A 27 -6.23 -9.94 -6.88
C PHE A 27 -4.92 -10.72 -6.94
N HIS A 28 -4.37 -10.84 -8.14
CA HIS A 28 -3.05 -11.42 -8.34
C HIS A 28 -2.03 -10.30 -8.56
N PHE A 29 -1.00 -10.26 -7.72
CA PHE A 29 0.09 -9.28 -7.84
C PHE A 29 0.94 -9.43 -9.13
N GLN A 30 0.74 -10.50 -9.89
CA GLN A 30 1.49 -10.79 -11.11
C GLN A 30 0.93 -10.09 -12.35
N GLY A 31 -0.24 -9.41 -12.24
CA GLY A 31 -0.84 -8.65 -13.33
C GLY A 31 -1.16 -9.50 -14.56
N THR A 32 -1.46 -10.78 -14.39
CA THR A 32 -1.61 -11.76 -15.47
C THR A 32 -2.86 -11.56 -16.32
N ASP A 33 -3.94 -11.04 -15.73
CA ASP A 33 -5.24 -11.05 -16.38
C ASP A 33 -5.73 -9.62 -16.71
N ASP A 34 -5.77 -8.72 -15.73
CA ASP A 34 -6.37 -7.38 -15.94
C ASP A 34 -5.39 -6.20 -15.80
N PHE A 35 -4.13 -6.43 -15.41
CA PHE A 35 -3.10 -5.39 -15.17
C PHE A 35 -3.52 -4.21 -14.24
N GLU A 36 -4.66 -4.32 -13.56
CA GLU A 36 -5.24 -3.28 -12.70
C GLU A 36 -4.35 -2.98 -11.48
N PHE A 37 -3.70 -4.03 -10.95
CA PHE A 37 -2.89 -3.96 -9.75
C PHE A 37 -1.51 -4.61 -9.91
N MET A 38 -0.48 -3.79 -10.20
CA MET A 38 0.92 -4.23 -10.38
C MET A 38 1.93 -3.58 -9.41
N PRO A 39 1.84 -3.80 -8.09
CA PRO A 39 2.78 -3.21 -7.14
C PRO A 39 4.24 -3.70 -7.34
N PHE A 40 4.42 -4.85 -7.99
CA PHE A 40 5.71 -5.49 -8.21
C PHE A 40 6.12 -5.57 -9.69
N SER A 41 5.53 -4.72 -10.54
CA SER A 41 5.59 -4.83 -12.01
C SER A 41 4.97 -6.13 -12.54
N ALA A 42 5.13 -6.42 -13.82
CA ALA A 42 4.62 -7.62 -14.48
C ALA A 42 5.58 -8.13 -15.58
N GLY A 43 5.31 -9.34 -16.09
CA GLY A 43 6.05 -9.96 -17.19
C GLY A 43 7.49 -10.35 -16.83
N ARG A 44 8.39 -10.36 -17.84
CA ARG A 44 9.78 -10.85 -17.71
C ARG A 44 10.65 -10.10 -16.69
N ARG A 45 10.24 -8.89 -16.28
CA ARG A 45 10.96 -8.05 -15.31
C ARG A 45 10.15 -7.82 -14.02
N ILE A 46 9.24 -8.74 -13.69
CA ILE A 46 8.54 -8.75 -12.41
C ILE A 46 9.55 -8.86 -11.25
N CYS A 47 9.22 -8.26 -10.10
CA CYS A 47 10.06 -8.36 -8.91
C CYS A 47 10.29 -9.84 -8.54
N LEU A 48 11.54 -10.28 -8.65
CA LEU A 48 11.93 -11.67 -8.34
C LEU A 48 11.67 -12.05 -6.87
N ARG A 49 11.55 -11.06 -5.97
CA ARG A 49 11.29 -11.28 -4.55
C ARG A 49 9.82 -11.12 -4.15
N LEU A 50 8.89 -11.06 -5.10
CA LEU A 50 7.45 -10.95 -4.82
C LEU A 50 6.97 -11.99 -3.78
N PRO A 51 7.28 -13.30 -3.90
CA PRO A 51 6.80 -14.29 -2.92
C PRO A 51 7.36 -14.09 -1.50
N LEU A 52 8.57 -13.53 -1.38
CA LEU A 52 9.17 -13.23 -0.09
C LEU A 52 8.52 -11.97 0.52
N ALA A 53 8.37 -10.92 -0.28
CA ALA A 53 7.78 -9.66 0.15
C ALA A 53 6.35 -9.86 0.69
N THR A 54 5.54 -10.67 0.01
CA THR A 54 4.16 -10.95 0.45
C THR A 54 4.11 -11.72 1.77
N ARG A 55 4.99 -12.70 1.97
CA ARG A 55 5.07 -13.44 3.24
C ARG A 55 5.55 -12.56 4.38
N MET A 56 6.59 -11.76 4.13
CA MET A 56 7.14 -10.84 5.13
C MET A 56 6.14 -9.75 5.52
N LEU A 57 5.40 -9.18 4.56
CA LEU A 57 4.43 -8.13 4.82
C LEU A 57 3.36 -8.59 5.81
N HIS A 58 2.74 -9.76 5.56
CA HIS A 58 1.73 -10.31 6.47
C HIS A 58 2.29 -10.63 7.85
N ALA A 59 3.49 -11.22 7.93
CA ALA A 59 4.13 -11.55 9.20
C ALA A 59 4.46 -10.29 10.02
N LEU A 60 5.03 -9.27 9.38
CA LEU A 60 5.37 -8.00 10.03
C LEU A 60 4.11 -7.27 10.49
N LEU A 61 3.13 -7.08 9.60
CA LEU A 61 1.90 -6.37 9.94
C LEU A 61 1.11 -7.09 11.04
N GLY A 62 0.97 -8.42 10.94
CA GLY A 62 0.31 -9.22 11.97
C GLY A 62 1.03 -9.13 13.33
N SER A 63 2.36 -9.17 13.32
CA SER A 63 3.15 -9.02 14.56
C SER A 63 2.99 -7.63 15.17
N LEU A 64 3.03 -6.58 14.35
CA LEU A 64 2.89 -5.20 14.79
C LEU A 64 1.49 -4.92 15.39
N LEU A 65 0.43 -5.41 14.75
CA LEU A 65 -0.94 -5.25 15.25
C LEU A 65 -1.22 -6.09 16.49
N HIS A 66 -0.57 -7.24 16.65
CA HIS A 66 -0.78 -8.13 17.79
C HIS A 66 -0.07 -7.65 19.07
N HIS A 67 1.13 -7.07 18.94
CA HIS A 67 1.99 -6.78 20.10
C HIS A 67 1.94 -5.32 20.58
N PHE A 68 1.34 -4.41 19.81
CA PHE A 68 1.33 -2.98 20.12
C PHE A 68 -0.08 -2.41 20.00
N GLU A 69 -0.41 -1.47 20.89
CA GLU A 69 -1.56 -0.59 20.71
C GLU A 69 -1.11 0.65 19.93
N TRP A 70 -1.86 0.97 18.88
CA TRP A 70 -1.52 2.05 17.95
C TRP A 70 -2.42 3.24 18.20
N THR A 71 -1.82 4.38 18.54
CA THR A 71 -2.54 5.64 18.71
C THR A 71 -1.79 6.75 18.00
N LEU A 72 -2.52 7.65 17.35
CA LEU A 72 -1.92 8.88 16.84
C LEU A 72 -1.71 9.88 17.98
N PRO A 73 -0.66 10.72 17.91
CA PRO A 73 -0.55 11.91 18.74
C PRO A 73 -1.82 12.77 18.67
N GLN A 74 -2.17 13.44 19.78
CA GLN A 74 -3.43 14.18 19.89
C GLN A 74 -3.58 15.25 18.79
N ASP A 75 -2.50 15.94 18.45
CA ASP A 75 -2.44 16.92 17.37
C ASP A 75 -2.76 16.32 15.99
N ALA A 76 -2.26 15.11 15.72
CA ALA A 76 -2.55 14.38 14.48
C ALA A 76 -3.98 13.78 14.46
N MET A 77 -4.57 13.49 15.63
CA MET A 77 -5.97 13.08 15.72
C MET A 77 -6.92 14.23 15.37
N GLU A 78 -6.61 15.46 15.78
CA GLU A 78 -7.46 16.63 15.55
C GLU A 78 -7.27 17.21 14.14
N ASN A 79 -6.02 17.30 13.66
CA ASN A 79 -5.69 17.98 12.40
C ASN A 79 -5.45 17.03 11.22
N GLY A 80 -5.40 15.72 11.50
CA GLY A 80 -4.97 14.71 10.54
C GLY A 80 -3.43 14.60 10.47
N GLN A 81 -2.97 13.46 9.98
CA GLN A 81 -1.56 13.21 9.70
C GLN A 81 -1.19 13.77 8.31
N ASP A 82 -0.02 14.41 8.21
CA ASP A 82 0.55 14.77 6.90
C ASP A 82 0.90 13.50 6.11
N MET A 83 0.18 13.29 5.01
CA MET A 83 0.35 12.15 4.09
C MET A 83 1.11 12.53 2.82
N SER A 84 1.68 13.74 2.74
CA SER A 84 2.47 14.15 1.58
C SER A 84 3.70 13.25 1.37
N GLU A 85 4.09 13.06 0.11
CA GLU A 85 5.15 12.12 -0.25
C GLU A 85 6.43 12.80 -0.72
N LYS A 86 7.56 12.18 -0.38
CA LYS A 86 8.86 12.47 -0.97
C LYS A 86 9.08 11.58 -2.19
N LEU A 87 9.26 12.22 -3.36
CA LEU A 87 9.54 11.51 -4.61
C LEU A 87 10.97 10.94 -4.59
N GLY A 88 11.10 9.67 -4.96
CA GLY A 88 12.37 8.96 -5.07
C GLY A 88 12.21 7.62 -5.80
N LEU A 89 13.20 6.73 -5.69
CA LEU A 89 13.09 5.37 -6.21
C LEU A 89 11.91 4.60 -5.59
N THR A 90 11.60 4.93 -4.33
CA THR A 90 10.39 4.51 -3.62
C THR A 90 9.67 5.76 -3.11
N MET A 91 8.34 5.75 -3.08
CA MET A 91 7.56 6.79 -2.40
C MET A 91 7.62 6.53 -0.90
N SER A 92 7.92 7.59 -0.15
CA SER A 92 7.95 7.58 1.32
C SER A 92 7.24 8.84 1.82
N MET A 93 6.75 8.81 3.07
CA MET A 93 6.16 10.00 3.69
C MET A 93 7.21 11.13 3.74
N ALA A 94 6.81 12.35 3.40
CA ALA A 94 7.66 13.53 3.49
C ALA A 94 8.09 13.79 4.95
N THR A 95 7.15 13.60 5.87
CA THR A 95 7.37 13.61 7.32
C THR A 95 7.14 12.20 7.87
N PRO A 96 8.19 11.43 8.20
CA PRO A 96 8.04 10.07 8.71
C PRO A 96 7.32 10.03 10.06
N LEU A 97 6.50 9.00 10.27
CA LEU A 97 5.92 8.69 11.58
C LEU A 97 7.02 8.26 12.56
N GLN A 98 6.90 8.70 13.80
CA GLN A 98 7.78 8.30 14.90
C GLN A 98 6.99 7.42 15.86
N ALA A 99 7.54 6.25 16.17
CA ALA A 99 7.05 5.42 17.26
C ALA A 99 7.72 5.89 18.56
N ILE A 100 6.93 6.01 19.63
CA ILE A 100 7.36 6.42 20.97
C ILE A 100 7.11 5.26 21.93
#